data_AF-A0A254RFG3-F1
#
_entry.id   AF-A0A254RFG3-F1
#
_cell.length_a   1.000
_cell.length_b   1.000
_cell.length_c   1.000
_cell.angle_alpha   90.00
_cell.angle_beta   90.00
_cell.angle_gamma   90.00
#
_symmetry.space_group_name_H-M   'P 1'
#
loop_
_entity.id
_entity.type
_entity.pdbx_description
1 polymer ?
#
loop_
_entity_poly.entity_id
_entity_poly.type
_entity_poly.pdbx_seq_one_letter_code
_entity_poly.pdbx_strand_id
1 'polypeptide(L)'
;MKKFLCLTTVSLLLCACGDNSSAPQEIDFASLCPTNARGTFIDDRDGHEYRYTTIGKQVWMAENLTYEMKYYNDDGSELTSFCNYGVYGSCYYPPFKDIYPDITLEESLCPKGWHVPSNDEIDELIKNVGGYGIAGQILKSSSGWGNINPDENSNGTDACGFDMKPGSMFFSSNDESDYKKNYYGSFMSSTHVPNMSAYAEDSTGRYYHDIFYSYIFYSRSDSVQRWEEYYHSSDFIRCVKD
;
A
#
# COMPACT_ATOMS: atom_id res chain seq x y z
N MET A 1 -7.55 -8.16 77.88
CA MET A 1 -7.64 -7.17 76.78
C MET A 1 -7.51 -7.92 75.46
N LYS A 2 -8.63 -8.26 74.83
CA LYS A 2 -8.68 -8.97 73.55
C LYS A 2 -8.47 -7.95 72.43
N LYS A 3 -7.41 -8.09 71.64
CA LYS A 3 -7.20 -7.28 70.42
C LYS A 3 -7.63 -8.13 69.23
N PHE A 4 -8.78 -7.80 68.66
CA PHE A 4 -9.22 -8.23 67.34
C PHE A 4 -8.45 -7.40 66.30
N LEU A 5 -7.75 -8.03 65.37
CA LEU A 5 -7.23 -7.36 64.17
C LEU A 5 -8.12 -7.78 63.00
N CYS A 6 -8.82 -6.79 62.46
CA CYS A 6 -9.83 -6.90 61.41
C CYS A 6 -9.13 -7.06 60.05
N LEU A 7 -9.40 -8.15 59.32
CA LEU A 7 -9.06 -8.26 57.90
C LEU A 7 -9.96 -7.31 57.11
N THR A 8 -9.38 -6.27 56.52
CA THR A 8 -10.09 -5.42 55.56
C THR A 8 -10.05 -6.10 54.19
N THR A 9 -11.11 -6.85 53.87
CA THR A 9 -11.42 -7.21 52.48
C THR A 9 -11.85 -5.94 51.75
N VAL A 10 -11.05 -5.50 50.77
CA VAL A 10 -11.47 -4.46 49.83
C VAL A 10 -12.50 -5.09 48.90
N SER A 11 -13.78 -5.00 49.28
CA SER A 11 -14.90 -5.21 48.35
C SER A 11 -14.90 -4.04 47.37
N LEU A 12 -14.31 -4.23 46.19
CA LEU A 12 -14.55 -3.32 45.08
C LEU A 12 -16.04 -3.42 44.72
N LEU A 13 -16.71 -2.27 44.84
CA LEU A 13 -18.08 -2.07 44.37
C LEU A 13 -18.16 -2.47 42.89
N LEU A 14 -18.99 -3.47 42.59
CA LEU A 14 -19.50 -3.68 41.25
C LEU A 14 -20.46 -2.53 40.94
N CYS A 15 -19.99 -1.52 40.21
CA CYS A 15 -20.88 -0.65 39.46
C CYS A 15 -21.51 -1.50 38.35
N ALA A 16 -22.76 -1.91 38.56
CA ALA A 16 -23.61 -2.40 37.49
C ALA A 16 -23.99 -1.20 36.60
N CYS A 17 -23.27 -1.04 35.49
CA CYS A 17 -23.74 -0.29 34.33
C CYS A 17 -24.21 -1.31 33.30
N GLY A 18 -25.38 -1.09 32.69
CA GLY A 18 -25.89 -1.97 31.65
C GLY A 18 -24.99 -1.90 30.42
N ASP A 19 -24.27 -2.98 30.14
CA ASP A 19 -23.34 -3.06 29.02
C ASP A 19 -24.09 -3.27 27.70
N ASN A 20 -24.51 -2.17 27.08
CA ASN A 20 -24.59 -2.09 25.61
C ASN A 20 -23.31 -1.42 25.05
N SER A 21 -22.18 -1.61 25.73
CA SER A 21 -20.85 -1.32 25.19
C SER A 21 -20.22 -2.63 24.77
N SER A 22 -20.43 -3.01 23.50
CA SER A 22 -19.60 -4.00 22.85
C SER A 22 -18.14 -3.54 22.99
N ALA A 23 -17.35 -4.30 23.76
CA ALA A 23 -15.89 -4.13 23.81
C ALA A 23 -15.33 -4.08 22.36
N PRO A 24 -14.23 -3.36 22.11
CA PRO A 24 -13.56 -3.42 20.81
C PRO A 24 -13.32 -4.88 20.46
N GLN A 25 -13.81 -5.31 19.31
CA GLN A 25 -13.58 -6.66 18.84
C GLN A 25 -12.11 -6.76 18.43
N GLU A 26 -11.29 -7.43 19.24
CA GLU A 26 -9.90 -7.73 18.91
C GLU A 26 -9.83 -8.46 17.56
N ILE A 27 -8.97 -7.98 16.65
CA ILE A 27 -8.85 -8.55 15.31
C ILE A 27 -8.03 -9.85 15.40
N ASP A 28 -8.66 -10.98 15.07
CA ASP A 28 -7.98 -12.26 14.98
C ASP A 28 -7.26 -12.40 13.62
N PHE A 29 -6.02 -11.90 13.55
CA PHE A 29 -5.19 -11.98 12.35
C PHE A 29 -4.89 -13.43 11.94
N ALA A 30 -4.90 -14.39 12.87
CA ALA A 30 -4.68 -15.79 12.52
C ALA A 30 -5.84 -16.35 11.69
N SER A 31 -7.06 -15.88 11.93
CA SER A 31 -8.21 -16.22 11.08
C SER A 31 -8.30 -15.35 9.82
N LEU A 32 -7.91 -14.08 9.90
CA LEU A 32 -8.09 -13.12 8.80
C LEU A 32 -7.09 -13.31 7.65
N CYS A 33 -5.83 -13.59 8.00
CA CYS A 33 -4.72 -13.66 7.05
C CYS A 33 -3.75 -14.79 7.45
N PRO A 34 -4.24 -16.04 7.42
CA PRO A 34 -3.52 -17.18 7.95
C PRO A 34 -2.25 -17.47 7.14
N THR A 35 -1.20 -17.94 7.82
CA THR A 35 0.10 -18.20 7.19
C THR A 35 0.06 -19.30 6.13
N ASN A 36 -0.88 -20.23 6.20
CA ASN A 36 -1.09 -21.28 5.19
C ASN A 36 -1.81 -20.78 3.92
N ALA A 37 -2.28 -19.52 3.90
CA ALA A 37 -2.86 -18.87 2.73
C ALA A 37 -1.87 -17.88 2.06
N ARG A 38 -0.57 -18.09 2.31
CA ARG A 38 0.55 -17.40 1.69
C ARG A 38 1.28 -18.36 0.76
N GLY A 39 1.90 -17.83 -0.29
CA GLY A 39 2.65 -18.64 -1.24
C GLY A 39 3.39 -17.81 -2.26
N THR A 40 3.79 -18.44 -3.35
CA THR A 40 4.45 -17.80 -4.49
C THR A 40 3.79 -18.19 -5.80
N PHE A 41 3.98 -17.37 -6.82
CA PHE A 41 3.66 -17.70 -8.20
C PHE A 41 4.72 -17.10 -9.13
N ILE A 42 4.87 -17.66 -10.33
CA ILE A 42 5.82 -17.17 -11.32
C ILE A 42 5.07 -16.27 -12.30
N ASP A 43 5.58 -15.06 -12.53
CA ASP A 43 5.14 -14.20 -13.61
C ASP A 43 5.75 -14.70 -14.93
N ASP A 44 4.92 -15.24 -15.82
CA ASP A 44 5.36 -15.81 -17.09
C ASP A 44 6.03 -14.77 -18.03
N ARG A 45 5.86 -13.47 -17.75
CA ARG A 45 6.39 -12.38 -18.59
C ARG A 45 7.88 -12.16 -18.40
N ASP A 46 8.41 -12.39 -17.21
CA ASP A 46 9.83 -12.20 -16.87
C ASP A 46 10.47 -13.38 -16.10
N GLY A 47 9.68 -14.37 -15.69
CA GLY A 47 10.12 -15.50 -14.88
C GLY A 47 10.34 -15.17 -13.41
N HIS A 48 9.93 -13.98 -12.95
CA HIS A 48 10.08 -13.57 -11.56
C HIS A 48 9.09 -14.33 -10.67
N GLU A 49 9.56 -14.87 -9.56
CA GLU A 49 8.72 -15.51 -8.54
C GLU A 49 8.27 -14.47 -7.51
N TYR A 50 6.99 -14.10 -7.52
CA TYR A 50 6.40 -13.15 -6.59
C TYR A 50 5.70 -13.86 -5.43
N ARG A 51 5.81 -13.31 -4.22
CA ARG A 51 5.00 -13.75 -3.08
C ARG A 51 3.58 -13.20 -3.11
N TYR A 52 2.65 -13.94 -2.51
CA TYR A 52 1.30 -13.48 -2.24
C TYR A 52 0.82 -13.84 -0.83
N THR A 53 -0.20 -13.12 -0.36
CA THR A 53 -0.92 -13.39 0.87
C THR A 53 -2.43 -13.24 0.67
N THR A 54 -3.22 -14.02 1.40
CA THR A 54 -4.69 -13.88 1.42
C THR A 54 -5.09 -13.07 2.64
N ILE A 55 -5.90 -12.02 2.44
CA ILE A 55 -6.44 -11.17 3.51
C ILE A 55 -7.95 -11.07 3.33
N GLY A 56 -8.69 -11.61 4.29
CA GLY A 56 -10.13 -11.80 4.13
C GLY A 56 -10.40 -12.74 2.96
N LYS A 57 -10.97 -12.21 1.87
CA LYS A 57 -11.28 -12.98 0.64
C LYS A 57 -10.36 -12.68 -0.53
N GLN A 58 -9.52 -11.65 -0.42
CA GLN A 58 -8.69 -11.18 -1.52
C GLN A 58 -7.30 -11.78 -1.43
N VAL A 59 -6.73 -12.13 -2.58
CA VAL A 59 -5.34 -12.58 -2.70
C VAL A 59 -4.51 -11.44 -3.25
N TRP A 60 -3.60 -10.93 -2.44
CA TRP A 60 -2.76 -9.78 -2.74
C TRP A 60 -1.33 -10.21 -3.01
N MET A 61 -0.67 -9.59 -3.97
CA MET A 61 0.79 -9.65 -4.03
C MET A 61 1.37 -9.11 -2.72
N ALA A 62 2.32 -9.85 -2.16
CA ALA A 62 3.06 -9.48 -0.96
C ALA A 62 4.33 -8.67 -1.28
N GLU A 63 4.55 -8.35 -2.56
CA GLU A 63 5.69 -7.57 -3.04
C GLU A 63 5.20 -6.55 -4.07
N ASN A 64 5.96 -5.47 -4.23
CA ASN A 64 5.72 -4.53 -5.32
C ASN A 64 6.16 -5.19 -6.63
N LEU A 65 5.41 -4.94 -7.70
CA LEU A 65 5.74 -5.42 -9.02
C LEU A 65 7.10 -4.83 -9.46
N THR A 66 7.97 -5.68 -9.98
CA THR A 66 9.28 -5.27 -10.53
C THR A 66 9.38 -5.48 -12.04
N TYR A 67 8.31 -5.99 -12.67
CA TYR A 67 8.27 -6.32 -14.09
C TYR A 67 8.70 -5.14 -14.97
N GLU A 68 9.77 -5.34 -15.73
CA GLU A 68 10.26 -4.33 -16.67
C GLU A 68 9.43 -4.28 -17.94
N MET A 69 8.38 -3.44 -17.90
CA MET A 69 7.61 -3.14 -19.09
C MET A 69 8.45 -2.43 -20.13
N LYS A 70 8.40 -3.00 -21.33
CA LYS A 70 8.98 -2.41 -22.52
C LYS A 70 7.86 -1.80 -23.35
N TYR A 71 7.88 -0.50 -23.44
CA TYR A 71 7.05 0.24 -24.37
C TYR A 71 7.84 0.51 -25.64
N TYR A 72 7.17 0.61 -26.77
CA TYR A 72 7.81 0.91 -28.04
C TYR A 72 7.05 2.00 -28.74
N ASN A 73 7.72 3.06 -29.16
CA ASN A 73 7.18 4.08 -30.05
C ASN A 73 6.75 3.45 -31.38
N ASP A 74 5.94 4.15 -32.16
CA ASP A 74 5.53 3.74 -33.52
C ASP A 74 6.71 3.42 -34.45
N ASP A 75 7.87 4.04 -34.22
CA ASP A 75 9.11 3.80 -34.97
C ASP A 75 9.91 2.57 -34.49
N GLY A 76 9.40 1.86 -33.47
CA GLY A 76 10.02 0.68 -32.86
C GLY A 76 11.09 0.98 -31.82
N SER A 77 11.34 2.25 -31.47
CA SER A 77 12.26 2.61 -30.40
C SER A 77 11.66 2.37 -29.01
N GLU A 78 12.46 1.85 -28.08
CA GLU A 78 12.00 1.51 -26.73
C GLU A 78 11.78 2.79 -25.89
N LEU A 79 10.58 2.93 -25.33
CA LEU A 79 10.28 3.89 -24.29
C LEU A 79 10.58 3.27 -22.93
N THR A 80 11.56 3.83 -22.25
CA THR A 80 11.79 3.53 -20.84
C THR A 80 10.88 4.41 -19.99
N SER A 81 9.63 3.99 -19.71
CA SER A 81 8.82 4.65 -18.65
C SER A 81 9.21 4.09 -17.27
N PHE A 82 10.50 4.11 -17.00
CA PHE A 82 11.09 3.53 -15.81
C PHE A 82 11.54 4.64 -14.90
N CYS A 83 10.92 4.73 -13.74
CA CYS A 83 11.47 5.50 -12.65
C CYS A 83 11.94 4.54 -11.56
N ASN A 84 13.26 4.43 -11.46
CA ASN A 84 13.93 3.61 -10.45
C ASN A 84 14.08 4.47 -9.19
N TYR A 85 12.96 4.68 -8.49
CA TYR A 85 12.90 5.52 -7.29
C TYR A 85 12.95 4.72 -5.99
N GLY A 86 13.69 3.61 -5.94
CA GLY A 86 14.00 2.98 -4.66
C GLY A 86 14.58 1.58 -4.73
N VAL A 87 14.96 1.09 -3.55
CA VAL A 87 15.52 -0.28 -3.34
C VAL A 87 14.44 -1.37 -3.46
N TYR A 88 13.15 -1.01 -3.43
CA TYR A 88 12.04 -1.92 -3.13
C TYR A 88 10.94 -2.02 -4.20
N GLY A 89 11.19 -1.55 -5.42
CA GLY A 89 10.25 -1.75 -6.53
C GLY A 89 10.40 -0.72 -7.65
N SER A 90 9.75 -1.04 -8.76
CA SER A 90 9.60 -0.13 -9.91
C SER A 90 8.36 0.73 -9.68
N CYS A 91 8.45 2.04 -9.88
CA CYS A 91 7.25 2.85 -10.02
C CYS A 91 6.86 2.96 -11.49
N TYR A 92 5.57 2.99 -11.75
CA TYR A 92 5.02 2.91 -13.09
C TYR A 92 4.28 4.18 -13.43
N TYR A 93 4.56 4.71 -14.61
CA TYR A 93 3.67 5.69 -15.23
C TYR A 93 2.58 4.90 -15.93
N PRO A 94 1.29 5.13 -15.61
CA PRO A 94 0.21 4.49 -16.33
C PRO A 94 0.36 4.79 -17.84
N PRO A 95 0.37 3.78 -18.74
CA PRO A 95 0.48 4.02 -20.16
C PRO A 95 -0.68 4.88 -20.64
N PHE A 96 -0.31 5.93 -21.35
CA PHE A 96 -1.20 6.94 -21.88
C PHE A 96 -2.12 6.32 -22.93
N LYS A 97 -3.43 6.45 -22.76
CA LYS A 97 -4.41 6.20 -23.83
C LYS A 97 -4.21 7.14 -25.04
N ASP A 98 -3.53 8.27 -24.86
CA ASP A 98 -3.30 9.23 -25.95
C ASP A 98 -1.98 9.01 -26.71
N ILE A 99 -0.98 8.34 -26.10
CA ILE A 99 0.28 7.93 -26.76
C ILE A 99 0.20 6.46 -27.21
N TYR A 100 -0.57 5.64 -26.49
CA TYR A 100 -0.83 4.22 -26.76
C TYR A 100 -2.33 3.91 -26.53
N PRO A 101 -3.22 4.30 -27.46
CA PRO A 101 -4.67 4.10 -27.33
C PRO A 101 -5.11 2.64 -27.20
N ASP A 102 -4.24 1.70 -27.57
CA ASP A 102 -4.49 0.26 -27.49
C ASP A 102 -3.99 -0.38 -26.18
N ILE A 103 -3.33 0.37 -25.28
CA ILE A 103 -2.90 -0.14 -23.98
C ILE A 103 -3.86 0.36 -22.91
N THR A 104 -4.73 -0.51 -22.43
CA THR A 104 -5.49 -0.24 -21.21
C THR A 104 -4.60 -0.56 -20.00
N LEU A 105 -4.58 0.33 -19.00
CA LEU A 105 -3.78 0.18 -17.77
C LEU A 105 -3.99 -1.17 -17.07
N GLU A 106 -5.21 -1.69 -17.16
CA GLU A 106 -5.62 -2.95 -16.54
C GLU A 106 -5.06 -4.18 -17.26
N GLU A 107 -4.85 -4.12 -18.57
CA GLU A 107 -4.45 -5.29 -19.37
C GLU A 107 -2.93 -5.51 -19.47
N SER A 108 -2.09 -4.55 -19.03
CA SER A 108 -0.63 -4.65 -19.23
C SER A 108 0.22 -4.75 -17.97
N LEU A 109 -0.22 -4.23 -16.83
CA LEU A 109 0.65 -4.10 -15.66
C LEU A 109 0.80 -5.40 -14.88
N CYS A 110 -0.31 -6.03 -14.53
CA CYS A 110 -0.30 -7.20 -13.67
C CYS A 110 -0.16 -8.50 -14.48
N PRO A 111 0.43 -9.56 -13.91
CA PRO A 111 0.49 -10.87 -14.56
C PRO A 111 -0.91 -11.40 -14.85
N LYS A 112 -1.04 -12.30 -15.82
CA LYS A 112 -2.34 -12.91 -16.15
C LYS A 112 -3.01 -13.52 -14.91
N GLY A 113 -4.30 -13.20 -14.71
CA GLY A 113 -5.06 -13.61 -13.53
C GLY A 113 -4.91 -12.68 -12.32
N TRP A 114 -4.26 -11.53 -12.53
CA TRP A 114 -4.09 -10.46 -11.55
C TRP A 114 -4.38 -9.12 -12.24
N HIS A 115 -4.82 -8.14 -11.46
CA HIS A 115 -5.11 -6.79 -11.93
C HIS A 115 -4.64 -5.73 -10.93
N VAL A 116 -4.58 -4.49 -11.40
CA VAL A 116 -4.34 -3.32 -10.54
C VAL A 116 -5.61 -3.11 -9.72
N PRO A 117 -5.52 -3.02 -8.39
CA PRO A 117 -6.69 -3.01 -7.52
C PRO A 117 -7.54 -1.76 -7.72
N SER A 118 -8.86 -1.92 -7.64
CA SER A 118 -9.80 -0.81 -7.57
C SER A 118 -9.87 -0.19 -6.16
N ASN A 119 -10.51 0.97 -6.03
CA ASN A 119 -10.74 1.58 -4.72
C ASN A 119 -11.57 0.71 -3.78
N ASP A 120 -12.58 0.02 -4.31
CA ASP A 120 -13.45 -0.84 -3.52
C ASP A 120 -12.66 -2.03 -2.94
N GLU A 121 -11.73 -2.57 -3.72
CA GLU A 121 -10.88 -3.66 -3.27
C GLU A 121 -9.88 -3.22 -2.21
N ILE A 122 -9.30 -2.04 -2.36
CA ILE A 122 -8.37 -1.50 -1.34
C ILE A 122 -9.13 -1.12 -0.07
N ASP A 123 -10.35 -0.59 -0.19
CA ASP A 123 -11.23 -0.35 0.96
C ASP A 123 -11.59 -1.64 1.68
N GLU A 124 -11.85 -2.73 0.96
CA GLU A 124 -12.07 -4.04 1.57
C GLU A 124 -10.82 -4.55 2.29
N LEU A 125 -9.64 -4.44 1.69
CA LEU A 125 -8.35 -4.75 2.34
C LEU A 125 -8.17 -3.96 3.64
N ILE A 126 -8.32 -2.63 3.58
CA ILE A 126 -8.12 -1.73 4.72
C ILE A 126 -9.15 -2.02 5.82
N LYS A 127 -10.41 -2.25 5.46
CA LYS A 127 -11.47 -2.62 6.39
C LYS A 127 -11.15 -3.94 7.10
N ASN A 128 -10.68 -4.95 6.36
CA ASN A 128 -10.32 -6.25 6.90
C ASN A 128 -9.24 -6.13 7.98
N VAL A 129 -8.27 -5.24 7.82
CA VAL A 129 -7.19 -5.02 8.81
C VAL A 129 -7.50 -3.99 9.90
N GLY A 130 -8.77 -3.59 10.06
CA GLY A 130 -9.20 -2.71 11.17
C GLY A 130 -9.44 -1.25 10.79
N GLY A 131 -9.33 -0.90 9.52
CA GLY A 131 -9.65 0.42 8.98
C GLY A 131 -8.43 1.35 8.84
N TYR A 132 -8.69 2.50 8.20
CA TYR A 132 -7.65 3.44 7.76
C TYR A 132 -6.71 3.93 8.87
N GLY A 133 -7.17 4.02 10.12
CA GLY A 133 -6.36 4.56 11.23
C GLY A 133 -5.24 3.64 11.73
N ILE A 134 -5.33 2.34 11.43
CA ILE A 134 -4.43 1.28 11.93
C ILE A 134 -3.82 0.47 10.78
N ALA A 135 -4.44 0.47 9.60
CA ALA A 135 -4.00 -0.34 8.46
C ALA A 135 -2.52 -0.15 8.10
N GLY A 136 -1.94 1.04 8.28
CA GLY A 136 -0.52 1.28 8.07
C GLY A 136 0.35 0.49 9.04
N GLN A 137 0.01 0.43 10.32
CA GLN A 137 0.72 -0.41 11.29
C GLN A 137 0.65 -1.90 10.94
N ILE A 138 -0.47 -2.37 10.39
CA ILE A 138 -0.68 -3.79 10.09
C ILE A 138 -0.02 -4.23 8.78
N LEU A 139 -0.10 -3.39 7.75
CA LEU A 139 0.30 -3.74 6.38
C LEU A 139 1.75 -3.36 6.06
N LYS A 140 2.32 -2.34 6.74
CA LYS A 140 3.74 -1.98 6.58
C LYS A 140 4.63 -3.17 6.92
N SER A 141 5.67 -3.35 6.10
CA SER A 141 6.81 -4.23 6.38
C SER A 141 7.33 -4.02 7.81
N SER A 142 7.74 -5.13 8.43
CA SER A 142 8.35 -5.12 9.76
C SER A 142 9.76 -4.53 9.80
N SER A 143 10.30 -4.13 8.64
CA SER A 143 11.61 -3.51 8.50
C SER A 143 11.69 -2.57 7.30
N GLY A 144 12.75 -1.75 7.25
CA GLY A 144 13.09 -0.90 6.12
C GLY A 144 12.54 0.53 6.19
N TRP A 145 11.52 0.79 7.03
CA TRP A 145 10.97 2.12 7.23
C TRP A 145 11.95 2.98 8.02
N GLY A 146 12.27 4.15 7.46
CA GLY A 146 13.15 5.10 8.11
C GLY A 146 12.50 5.67 9.36
N ASN A 147 13.25 5.77 10.45
CA ASN A 147 12.80 6.46 11.66
C ASN A 147 12.95 7.98 11.48
N ILE A 148 11.92 8.73 11.89
CA ILE A 148 11.96 10.19 11.86
C ILE A 148 12.69 10.71 13.11
N ASN A 149 12.40 10.14 14.27
CA ASN A 149 13.14 10.40 15.50
C ASN A 149 13.99 9.17 15.90
N PRO A 150 15.17 9.36 16.56
CA PRO A 150 16.07 8.26 16.91
C PRO A 150 15.44 7.15 17.75
N ASP A 151 14.44 7.49 18.59
CA ASP A 151 13.80 6.58 19.53
C ASP A 151 12.47 5.99 19.00
N GLU A 152 12.09 6.28 17.76
CA GLU A 152 10.86 5.76 17.14
C GLU A 152 11.11 4.46 16.40
N ASN A 153 10.08 3.60 16.34
CA ASN A 153 10.03 2.48 15.40
C ASN A 153 8.94 2.77 14.36
N SER A 154 9.34 3.14 13.15
CA SER A 154 8.42 3.47 12.07
C SER A 154 7.93 2.27 11.27
N ASN A 155 8.45 1.07 11.56
CA ASN A 155 8.06 -0.17 10.89
C ASN A 155 6.64 -0.61 11.29
N GLY A 156 6.00 -1.36 10.40
CA GLY A 156 4.76 -2.05 10.74
C GLY A 156 5.00 -3.34 11.48
N THR A 157 3.92 -4.06 11.72
CA THR A 157 3.93 -5.43 12.26
C THR A 157 3.95 -6.47 11.16
N ASP A 158 3.56 -6.11 9.94
CA ASP A 158 3.31 -7.01 8.81
C ASP A 158 2.49 -8.25 9.21
N ALA A 159 1.47 -8.07 10.07
CA ALA A 159 0.76 -9.20 10.67
C ALA A 159 0.16 -10.15 9.63
N CYS A 160 -0.25 -9.60 8.49
CA CYS A 160 -0.82 -10.35 7.37
C CYS A 160 0.18 -10.77 6.28
N GLY A 161 1.47 -10.48 6.41
CA GLY A 161 2.46 -10.80 5.38
C GLY A 161 2.22 -10.06 4.06
N PHE A 162 1.64 -8.86 4.14
CA PHE A 162 1.43 -7.98 3.00
C PHE A 162 2.72 -7.29 2.61
N ASP A 163 3.60 -7.02 3.56
CA ASP A 163 4.96 -6.52 3.37
C ASP A 163 5.03 -5.25 2.52
N MET A 164 4.25 -4.23 2.91
CA MET A 164 4.32 -2.90 2.28
C MET A 164 5.67 -2.26 2.58
N LYS A 165 6.55 -2.27 1.58
CA LYS A 165 7.89 -1.66 1.66
C LYS A 165 7.80 -0.14 1.45
N PRO A 166 8.65 0.63 2.14
CA PRO A 166 8.79 2.04 1.84
C PRO A 166 9.46 2.22 0.47
N GLY A 167 9.05 3.23 -0.27
CA GLY A 167 9.81 3.80 -1.38
C GLY A 167 10.72 4.94 -0.91
N SER A 168 11.54 5.42 -1.85
CA SER A 168 12.29 6.65 -1.64
C SER A 168 11.62 7.79 -2.40
N MET A 169 11.29 8.87 -1.68
CA MET A 169 10.82 10.11 -2.30
C MET A 169 11.97 11.11 -2.37
N PHE A 170 12.12 11.75 -3.52
CA PHE A 170 13.03 12.88 -3.68
C PHE A 170 12.33 14.14 -3.16
N PHE A 171 12.62 14.55 -1.92
CA PHE A 171 12.34 15.93 -1.53
C PHE A 171 13.40 16.83 -2.19
N SER A 172 12.99 17.96 -2.75
CA SER A 172 13.93 18.98 -3.23
C SER A 172 14.60 19.64 -2.00
N SER A 173 15.64 19.02 -1.44
CA SER A 173 16.06 19.34 -0.07
C SER A 173 17.45 19.97 0.14
N ASN A 174 18.27 20.40 -0.81
CA ASN A 174 19.63 20.96 -0.56
C ASN A 174 20.64 20.07 0.23
N ASP A 175 20.20 19.07 0.99
CA ASP A 175 21.02 18.17 1.82
C ASP A 175 20.87 16.73 1.30
N GLU A 176 21.92 16.23 0.63
CA GLU A 176 21.99 14.90 -0.03
C GLU A 176 21.56 13.73 0.87
N SER A 177 21.62 13.90 2.20
CA SER A 177 21.21 12.89 3.18
C SER A 177 19.68 12.74 3.35
N ASP A 178 18.89 13.75 3.00
CA ASP A 178 17.41 13.68 3.00
C ASP A 178 16.82 13.04 1.73
N TYR A 179 17.62 12.90 0.67
CA TYR A 179 17.17 12.42 -0.64
C TYR A 179 16.90 10.90 -0.73
N LYS A 180 17.20 10.13 0.33
CA LYS A 180 17.12 8.65 0.32
C LYS A 180 16.50 8.06 1.57
N LYS A 181 15.54 8.75 2.17
CA LYS A 181 14.91 8.27 3.40
C LYS A 181 13.62 7.50 3.07
N ASN A 182 13.56 6.26 3.55
CA ASN A 182 12.46 5.31 3.41
C ASN A 182 11.23 5.71 4.27
N TYR A 183 10.76 6.94 4.11
CA TYR A 183 9.75 7.54 4.97
C TYR A 183 8.32 7.40 4.47
N TYR A 184 8.18 6.90 3.25
CA TYR A 184 6.95 6.89 2.51
C TYR A 184 6.89 5.60 1.70
N GLY A 185 5.70 5.08 1.45
CA GLY A 185 5.47 4.03 0.47
C GLY A 185 4.04 4.15 -0.03
N SER A 186 3.81 3.81 -1.28
CA SER A 186 2.47 3.89 -1.86
C SER A 186 2.25 2.91 -2.97
N PHE A 187 0.98 2.61 -3.23
CA PHE A 187 0.58 1.89 -4.42
C PHE A 187 -0.69 2.47 -5.01
N MET A 188 -0.83 2.33 -6.33
CA MET A 188 -1.92 2.95 -7.07
C MET A 188 -3.20 2.11 -7.09
N SER A 189 -4.30 2.78 -7.41
CA SER A 189 -5.59 2.19 -7.76
C SER A 189 -5.85 2.34 -9.26
N SER A 190 -6.54 1.36 -9.85
CA SER A 190 -7.09 1.45 -11.22
C SER A 190 -8.30 2.38 -11.32
N THR A 191 -8.88 2.79 -10.19
CA THR A 191 -10.03 3.69 -10.18
C THR A 191 -9.62 5.11 -10.55
N HIS A 192 -10.29 5.63 -11.58
CA HIS A 192 -10.14 7.02 -12.02
C HIS A 192 -10.98 7.98 -11.17
N VAL A 193 -10.49 9.22 -11.02
CA VAL A 193 -11.23 10.31 -10.41
C VAL A 193 -12.28 10.83 -11.40
N PRO A 194 -13.59 10.77 -11.09
CA PRO A 194 -14.63 11.17 -12.04
C PRO A 194 -14.55 12.65 -12.41
N ASN A 195 -14.72 12.97 -13.69
CA ASN A 195 -14.75 14.33 -14.24
C ASN A 195 -13.48 15.16 -13.96
N MET A 196 -12.36 14.50 -13.65
CA MET A 196 -11.10 15.17 -13.39
C MET A 196 -10.05 14.67 -14.36
N SER A 197 -9.46 15.61 -15.08
CA SER A 197 -8.34 15.35 -15.97
C SER A 197 -7.21 16.33 -15.72
N ALA A 198 -5.97 15.83 -15.64
CA ALA A 198 -4.78 16.67 -15.51
C ALA A 198 -4.37 17.21 -16.88
N TYR A 199 -3.96 18.48 -16.90
CA TYR A 199 -3.42 19.15 -18.08
C TYR A 199 -1.93 18.84 -18.24
N ALA A 200 -1.50 18.42 -19.43
CA ALA A 200 -0.10 18.56 -19.84
C ALA A 200 0.02 19.13 -21.26
N GLU A 201 1.15 19.77 -21.51
CA GLU A 201 1.50 20.36 -22.80
C GLU A 201 2.97 20.06 -23.08
N ASP A 202 3.24 19.50 -24.25
CA ASP A 202 4.60 19.29 -24.76
C ASP A 202 4.74 19.88 -26.17
N SER A 203 5.85 19.56 -26.86
CA SER A 203 6.10 20.06 -28.22
C SER A 203 5.11 19.56 -29.27
N THR A 204 4.30 18.55 -28.96
CA THR A 204 3.31 17.95 -29.86
C THR A 204 1.89 18.49 -29.65
N GLY A 205 1.62 19.14 -28.50
CA GLY A 205 0.36 19.81 -28.23
C GLY A 205 -0.14 19.61 -26.81
N ARG A 206 -1.43 19.88 -26.61
CA ARG A 206 -2.13 19.75 -25.32
C ARG A 206 -2.89 18.45 -25.26
N TYR A 207 -2.84 17.81 -24.10
CA TYR A 207 -3.54 16.56 -23.83
C TYR A 207 -4.01 16.50 -22.37
N TYR A 208 -5.04 15.68 -22.16
CA TYR A 208 -5.75 15.54 -20.89
C TYR A 208 -5.63 14.10 -20.41
N HIS A 209 -5.28 13.92 -19.14
CA HIS A 209 -5.02 12.61 -18.56
C HIS A 209 -6.03 12.32 -17.48
N ASP A 210 -6.47 11.08 -17.36
CA ASP A 210 -7.22 10.68 -16.19
C ASP A 210 -6.34 10.76 -14.94
N ILE A 211 -6.95 11.18 -13.82
CA ILE A 211 -6.32 11.20 -12.51
C ILE A 211 -6.70 9.92 -11.78
N PHE A 212 -5.76 9.32 -11.06
CA PHE A 212 -5.95 8.08 -10.30
C PHE A 212 -5.77 8.33 -8.80
N TYR A 213 -6.18 7.35 -8.00
CA TYR A 213 -5.96 7.37 -6.56
C TYR A 213 -4.68 6.63 -6.18
N SER A 214 -3.94 7.18 -5.21
CA SER A 214 -2.81 6.54 -4.54
C SER A 214 -3.12 6.29 -3.08
N TYR A 215 -2.62 5.17 -2.56
CA TYR A 215 -2.74 4.78 -1.15
C TYR A 215 -1.38 4.85 -0.49
N ILE A 216 -1.30 5.76 0.47
CA ILE A 216 -0.07 6.27 1.02
C ILE A 216 0.14 5.79 2.45
N PHE A 217 1.35 5.34 2.71
CA PHE A 217 1.86 4.91 4.00
C PHE A 217 2.99 5.85 4.41
N TYR A 218 2.95 6.34 5.65
CA TYR A 218 4.01 7.18 6.19
C TYR A 218 4.72 6.47 7.36
N SER A 219 6.03 6.72 7.47
CA SER A 219 6.86 6.30 8.60
C SER A 219 6.31 6.77 9.95
N ARG A 220 5.82 8.01 10.04
CA ARG A 220 5.22 8.62 11.25
C ARG A 220 3.77 8.25 11.53
N SER A 221 3.15 7.39 10.73
CA SER A 221 1.72 7.11 10.87
C SER A 221 1.41 5.63 10.83
N ASP A 222 0.48 5.24 11.67
CA ASP A 222 -0.21 3.95 11.61
C ASP A 222 -1.37 3.97 10.62
N SER A 223 -1.70 5.14 10.07
CA SER A 223 -2.78 5.29 9.11
C SER A 223 -2.35 5.06 7.67
N VAL A 224 -3.28 4.62 6.83
CA VAL A 224 -3.21 4.77 5.37
C VAL A 224 -3.94 6.06 4.98
N GLN A 225 -3.47 6.75 3.95
CA GLN A 225 -4.12 7.93 3.38
C GLN A 225 -4.43 7.68 1.90
N ARG A 226 -5.61 8.08 1.44
CA ARG A 226 -5.96 8.08 0.01
C ARG A 226 -5.75 9.49 -0.54
N TRP A 227 -5.03 9.60 -1.63
CA TRP A 227 -4.78 10.87 -2.32
C TRP A 227 -5.14 10.76 -3.80
N GLU A 228 -5.58 11.87 -4.36
CA GLU A 228 -5.68 12.06 -5.81
C GLU A 228 -4.28 12.47 -6.29
N GLU A 229 -3.65 11.66 -7.12
CA GLU A 229 -2.27 11.92 -7.53
C GLU A 229 -2.19 12.44 -8.96
N TYR A 230 -1.41 13.51 -9.12
CA TYR A 230 -1.16 14.18 -10.39
C TYR A 230 0.23 13.82 -10.89
N TYR A 231 0.31 13.07 -11.99
CA TYR A 231 1.43 12.89 -12.95
C TYR A 231 2.87 12.61 -12.45
N HIS A 232 3.17 12.67 -11.15
CA HIS A 232 4.55 12.60 -10.64
C HIS A 232 4.71 11.81 -9.33
N SER A 233 3.67 11.11 -8.86
CA SER A 233 3.82 10.18 -7.75
C SER A 233 4.48 8.91 -8.23
N SER A 234 5.56 8.54 -7.56
CA SER A 234 6.28 7.31 -7.79
C SER A 234 5.60 6.17 -7.05
N ASP A 235 4.42 5.80 -7.53
CA ASP A 235 3.62 4.75 -6.92
C ASP A 235 4.11 3.37 -7.36
N PHE A 236 4.19 2.46 -6.40
CA PHE A 236 4.40 1.06 -6.72
C PHE A 236 3.13 0.46 -7.31
N ILE A 237 3.29 -0.60 -8.09
CA ILE A 237 2.18 -1.45 -8.48
C ILE A 237 2.13 -2.64 -7.54
N ARG A 238 0.94 -2.91 -7.03
CA ARG A 238 0.68 -4.08 -6.21
C ARG A 238 -0.64 -4.69 -6.65
N CYS A 239 -0.55 -5.85 -7.29
CA CYS A 239 -1.71 -6.47 -7.90
C CYS A 239 -2.53 -7.29 -6.90
N VAL A 240 -3.81 -7.39 -7.20
CA VAL A 240 -4.76 -8.29 -6.55
C VAL A 240 -5.22 -9.33 -7.58
N LYS A 241 -5.54 -10.54 -7.11
CA LYS A 241 -5.96 -11.63 -7.98
C LYS A 241 -7.43 -11.46 -8.40
N ASP A 242 -7.73 -11.81 -9.65
CA ASP A 242 -9.10 -11.80 -10.24
C ASP A 242 -10.11 -12.68 -9.49
#